data_AF-A0A9D2QRC1-F1
#
_entry.id   AF-A0A9D2QRC1-F1
#
_cell.length_a   1.000
_cell.length_b   1.000
_cell.length_c   1.000
_cell.angle_alpha   90.00
_cell.angle_beta   90.00
_cell.angle_gamma   90.00
#
_symmetry.space_group_name_H-M   'P 1'
#
loop_
_entity.id
_entity.type
_entity.pdbx_description
1 polymer ?
#
loop_
_entity_poly.entity_id
_entity_poly.type
_entity_poly.pdbx_seq_one_letter_code
_entity_poly.pdbx_strand_id
1 'polypeptide(L)'
;MIIKDLIELCPVEEIVSEILLMCGVDESEREEISRNHTAFINNLKKKTPIDTGYVVLGITYMDEGKEYMDASLFEKCELQEFFKQQNPLPDRSSLDTLALEKIMQLLSQLRVPENYGFEPSPWEEILGYEVDPQNVTKVGAAKLSAAVIYDMTFWGFTEEEVLAERKKLEDTAADIERVRTLPAEEQKKYFKTANEIFPELKLEDDRTEAQKEQERLESAKEILKNRLRTLETLKAYSKSYIGSIR
;
A
#
# COMPACT_ATOMS: atom_id res chain seq x y z
N MET A 1 16.99 -10.22 -2.31
CA MET A 1 16.28 -11.21 -3.16
C MET A 1 15.22 -10.46 -3.95
N ILE A 2 14.52 -11.06 -4.90
CA ILE A 2 13.39 -10.40 -5.60
C ILE A 2 12.06 -11.03 -5.22
N ILE A 3 10.95 -10.38 -5.59
CA ILE A 3 9.59 -10.88 -5.36
C ILE A 3 9.38 -12.29 -5.94
N LYS A 4 9.95 -12.59 -7.11
CA LYS A 4 9.89 -13.94 -7.67
C LYS A 4 10.49 -14.98 -6.72
N ASP A 5 11.69 -14.72 -6.19
CA ASP A 5 12.35 -15.62 -5.24
C ASP A 5 11.50 -15.80 -3.98
N LEU A 6 10.88 -14.72 -3.50
CA LEU A 6 10.02 -14.73 -2.31
C LEU A 6 8.80 -15.64 -2.51
N ILE A 7 8.10 -15.49 -3.64
CA ILE A 7 6.91 -16.31 -3.97
C ILE A 7 7.32 -17.79 -4.14
N GLU A 8 8.47 -18.08 -4.73
CA GLU A 8 8.96 -19.45 -4.92
C GLU A 8 9.48 -20.10 -3.64
N LEU A 9 9.84 -19.31 -2.63
CA LEU A 9 10.26 -19.79 -1.31
C LEU A 9 9.11 -20.44 -0.52
N CYS A 10 7.86 -20.01 -0.78
CA CYS A 10 6.69 -20.44 -0.03
C CYS A 10 5.87 -21.49 -0.79
N PRO A 11 5.29 -22.49 -0.09
CA PRO A 11 4.22 -23.31 -0.66
C PRO A 11 3.05 -22.42 -1.12
N VAL A 12 2.46 -22.75 -2.27
CA VAL A 12 1.37 -21.95 -2.85
C VAL A 12 0.16 -21.94 -1.92
N GLU A 13 -0.09 -23.05 -1.25
CA GLU A 13 -1.17 -23.24 -0.29
C GLU A 13 -1.04 -22.32 0.92
N GLU A 14 0.19 -22.04 1.38
CA GLU A 14 0.44 -21.12 2.48
C GLU A 14 0.17 -19.67 2.07
N ILE A 15 0.62 -19.28 0.87
CA ILE A 15 0.34 -17.93 0.32
C ILE A 15 -1.18 -17.74 0.17
N VAL A 16 -1.87 -18.70 -0.44
CA VAL A 16 -3.32 -18.65 -0.65
C VAL A 16 -4.06 -18.61 0.68
N SER A 17 -3.63 -19.37 1.70
CA SER A 17 -4.23 -19.31 3.03
C SER A 17 -4.14 -17.92 3.65
N GLU A 18 -3.00 -17.24 3.53
CA GLU A 18 -2.83 -15.86 4.02
C GLU A 18 -3.71 -14.86 3.24
N ILE A 19 -3.85 -15.02 1.92
CA ILE A 19 -4.77 -14.20 1.11
C ILE A 19 -6.21 -14.36 1.58
N LEU A 20 -6.67 -15.60 1.82
CA LEU A 20 -8.04 -15.84 2.31
C LEU A 20 -8.29 -15.22 3.69
N LEU A 21 -7.26 -15.13 4.54
CA LEU A 21 -7.35 -14.43 5.82
C LEU A 21 -7.47 -12.91 5.62
N MET A 22 -6.71 -12.35 4.69
CA MET A 22 -6.76 -10.92 4.35
C MET A 22 -8.12 -10.50 3.80
N CYS A 23 -8.67 -11.28 2.87
CA CYS A 23 -9.93 -10.95 2.20
C CYS A 23 -11.18 -11.13 3.09
N GLY A 24 -11.08 -11.84 4.23
CA GLY A 24 -12.24 -12.14 5.07
C GLY A 24 -13.34 -12.94 4.35
N VAL A 25 -12.94 -13.86 3.47
CA VAL A 25 -13.82 -14.56 2.52
C VAL A 25 -14.83 -15.48 3.21
N ASP A 26 -16.09 -15.41 2.78
CA ASP A 26 -17.16 -16.33 3.16
C ASP A 26 -16.85 -17.77 2.76
N GLU A 27 -17.23 -18.74 3.61
CA GLU A 27 -16.89 -20.17 3.40
C GLU A 27 -17.31 -20.69 2.01
N SER A 28 -18.41 -20.19 1.45
CA SER A 28 -18.91 -20.57 0.13
C SER A 28 -18.02 -20.14 -1.04
N GLU A 29 -17.24 -19.07 -0.88
CA GLU A 29 -16.41 -18.50 -1.94
C GLU A 29 -14.94 -18.96 -1.83
N ARG A 30 -14.56 -19.51 -0.67
CA ARG A 30 -13.17 -19.91 -0.38
C ARG A 30 -12.58 -20.84 -1.44
N GLU A 31 -13.35 -21.81 -1.93
CA GLU A 31 -12.84 -22.79 -2.90
C GLU A 31 -12.50 -22.13 -4.25
N GLU A 32 -13.39 -21.27 -4.75
CA GLU A 32 -13.19 -20.55 -6.01
C GLU A 32 -12.01 -19.58 -5.90
N ILE A 33 -11.98 -18.77 -4.84
CA ILE A 33 -10.91 -17.81 -4.60
C ILE A 33 -9.56 -18.52 -4.45
N SER A 34 -9.52 -19.65 -3.74
CA SER A 34 -8.30 -20.46 -3.61
C SER A 34 -7.82 -20.96 -4.97
N ARG A 35 -8.74 -21.44 -5.81
CA ARG A 35 -8.42 -21.99 -7.13
C ARG A 35 -7.85 -20.91 -8.06
N ASN A 36 -8.46 -19.72 -8.07
CA ASN A 36 -8.03 -18.60 -8.91
C ASN A 36 -6.64 -18.11 -8.50
N HIS A 37 -6.39 -17.89 -7.21
CA HIS A 37 -5.06 -17.48 -6.72
C HIS A 37 -4.00 -18.56 -6.94
N THR A 38 -4.34 -19.83 -6.76
CA THR A 38 -3.42 -20.94 -7.05
C THR A 38 -3.03 -20.96 -8.53
N ALA A 39 -3.99 -20.81 -9.45
CA ALA A 39 -3.73 -20.75 -10.88
C ALA A 39 -2.86 -19.54 -11.25
N PHE A 40 -3.15 -18.38 -10.66
CA PHE A 40 -2.41 -17.14 -10.84
C PHE A 40 -0.95 -17.25 -10.40
N ILE A 41 -0.69 -17.69 -9.17
CA ILE A 41 0.66 -17.87 -8.63
C ILE A 41 1.47 -18.85 -9.51
N ASN A 42 0.85 -19.94 -9.96
CA ASN A 42 1.50 -20.89 -10.86
C ASN A 42 1.78 -20.31 -12.26
N ASN A 43 0.99 -19.33 -12.71
CA ASN A 43 1.26 -18.60 -13.94
C ASN A 43 2.46 -17.65 -13.78
N LEU A 44 2.53 -16.91 -12.68
CA LEU A 44 3.65 -15.99 -12.38
C LEU A 44 5.02 -16.67 -12.39
N LYS A 45 5.11 -17.91 -11.92
CA LYS A 45 6.36 -18.70 -11.93
C LYS A 45 6.98 -18.85 -13.33
N LYS A 46 6.17 -18.75 -14.39
CA LYS A 46 6.61 -18.86 -15.79
C LYS A 46 7.19 -17.57 -16.35
N LYS A 47 6.94 -16.42 -15.71
CA LYS A 47 7.37 -15.10 -16.18
C LYS A 47 8.82 -14.82 -15.79
N THR A 48 9.50 -14.01 -16.59
CA THR A 48 10.89 -13.60 -16.33
C THR A 48 10.88 -12.22 -15.67
N PRO A 49 11.46 -12.05 -14.48
CA PRO A 49 11.46 -10.77 -13.78
C PRO A 49 12.37 -9.74 -14.46
N ILE A 50 12.03 -8.47 -14.32
CA ILE A 50 12.80 -7.31 -14.82
C ILE A 50 13.26 -6.48 -13.62
N ASP A 51 14.56 -6.18 -13.52
CA ASP A 51 15.06 -5.24 -12.51
C ASP A 51 14.60 -3.82 -12.83
N THR A 52 13.97 -3.18 -11.86
CA THR A 52 13.36 -1.86 -12.00
C THR A 52 14.01 -0.80 -11.11
N GLY A 53 14.91 -1.18 -10.19
CA GLY A 53 15.45 -0.24 -9.21
C GLY A 53 14.52 0.06 -8.02
N TYR A 54 13.42 -0.68 -7.86
CA TYR A 54 12.51 -0.55 -6.71
C TYR A 54 12.73 -1.64 -5.67
N VAL A 55 12.26 -1.38 -4.44
CA VAL A 55 12.24 -2.33 -3.32
C VAL A 55 10.86 -2.36 -2.67
N VAL A 56 10.38 -3.56 -2.36
CA VAL A 56 9.17 -3.80 -1.55
C VAL A 56 9.59 -4.13 -0.12
N LEU A 57 8.94 -3.47 0.83
CA LEU A 57 9.09 -3.74 2.26
C LEU A 57 7.72 -4.06 2.84
N GLY A 58 7.60 -5.21 3.50
CA GLY A 58 6.43 -5.53 4.33
C GLY A 58 6.36 -4.59 5.53
N ILE A 59 5.26 -3.84 5.64
CA ILE A 59 5.00 -2.92 6.75
C ILE A 59 3.60 -3.19 7.31
N THR A 60 3.52 -3.43 8.61
CA THR A 60 2.23 -3.59 9.28
C THR A 60 1.63 -2.22 9.58
N TYR A 61 0.48 -1.90 9.02
CA TYR A 61 -0.26 -0.68 9.30
C TYR A 61 -1.43 -0.94 10.25
N MET A 62 -1.93 0.14 10.84
CA MET A 62 -3.18 0.21 11.58
C MET A 62 -4.18 0.98 10.73
N ASP A 63 -5.38 0.43 10.58
CA ASP A 63 -6.53 1.09 10.00
C ASP A 63 -7.79 0.65 10.75
N GLU A 64 -8.58 1.62 11.21
CA GLU A 64 -9.79 1.41 12.01
C GLU A 64 -9.61 0.43 13.17
N GLY A 65 -8.52 0.59 13.94
CA GLY A 65 -8.23 -0.25 15.09
C GLY A 65 -7.64 -1.63 14.76
N LYS A 66 -7.45 -1.98 13.49
CA LYS A 66 -6.99 -3.29 13.04
C LYS A 66 -5.63 -3.22 12.39
N GLU A 67 -4.80 -4.21 12.67
CA GLU A 67 -3.53 -4.38 11.98
C GLU A 67 -3.70 -5.13 10.66
N TYR A 68 -3.04 -4.65 9.61
CA TYR A 68 -2.90 -5.35 8.34
C TYR A 68 -1.48 -5.21 7.81
N MET A 69 -1.03 -6.15 6.98
CA MET A 69 0.27 -6.09 6.32
C MET A 69 0.10 -5.47 4.94
N ASP A 70 0.92 -4.48 4.62
CA ASP A 70 1.04 -3.87 3.30
C ASP A 70 2.38 -4.22 2.66
N ALA A 71 2.39 -4.33 1.34
CA ALA A 71 3.58 -4.54 0.52
C ALA A 71 4.08 -3.20 -0.03
N SER A 72 4.65 -2.34 0.82
CA SER A 72 4.97 -0.96 0.41
C SER A 72 6.17 -0.89 -0.54
N LEU A 73 5.97 -0.25 -1.70
CA LEU A 73 6.95 -0.09 -2.78
C LEU A 73 7.66 1.27 -2.69
N PHE A 74 8.99 1.24 -2.77
CA PHE A 74 9.84 2.43 -2.74
C PHE A 74 10.88 2.41 -3.86
N GLU A 75 11.16 3.57 -4.44
CA GLU A 75 12.28 3.72 -5.38
C GLU A 75 13.62 3.79 -4.62
N LYS A 76 14.59 2.95 -4.98
CA LYS A 76 15.87 2.89 -4.25
C LYS A 76 16.65 4.21 -4.31
N CYS A 77 16.62 4.91 -5.44
CA CYS A 77 17.28 6.21 -5.60
C CYS A 77 16.69 7.27 -4.64
N GLU A 78 15.37 7.33 -4.52
CA GLU A 78 14.70 8.24 -3.59
C GLU A 78 15.00 7.89 -2.13
N LEU A 79 15.04 6.59 -1.81
CA LEU A 79 15.43 6.14 -0.47
C LEU A 79 16.86 6.55 -0.12
N GLN A 80 17.80 6.49 -1.08
CA GLN A 80 19.18 6.94 -0.84
C GLN A 80 19.24 8.43 -0.48
N GLU A 81 18.47 9.28 -1.17
CA GLU A 81 18.38 10.70 -0.82
C GLU A 81 17.67 10.92 0.51
N PHE A 82 16.63 10.15 0.79
CA PHE A 82 15.91 10.17 2.06
C PHE A 82 16.82 9.84 3.24
N PHE A 83 17.67 8.81 3.14
CA PHE A 83 18.58 8.39 4.22
C PHE A 83 19.67 9.41 4.55
N LYS A 84 19.97 10.35 3.65
CA LYS A 84 20.88 11.47 3.95
C LYS A 84 20.25 12.50 4.90
N GLN A 85 18.93 12.50 5.02
CA GLN A 85 18.19 13.42 5.88
C GLN A 85 18.01 12.85 7.28
N GLN A 86 18.06 13.71 8.31
CA GLN A 86 17.74 13.30 9.67
C GLN A 86 16.24 13.37 9.89
N ASN A 87 15.63 12.27 10.34
CA ASN A 87 14.26 12.25 10.82
C ASN A 87 14.24 12.14 12.35
N PRO A 88 13.61 13.09 13.07
CA PRO A 88 13.43 12.96 14.50
C PRO A 88 12.44 11.83 14.78
N LEU A 89 12.91 10.74 15.37
CA LEU A 89 12.05 9.65 15.81
C LEU A 89 11.58 9.94 17.26
N PRO A 90 10.29 10.23 17.49
CA PRO A 90 9.77 10.40 18.84
C PRO A 90 9.83 9.09 19.65
N ASP A 91 9.89 9.21 20.97
CA ASP A 91 9.78 8.07 21.87
C ASP A 91 8.36 7.48 21.81
N ARG A 92 8.28 6.16 21.64
CA ARG A 92 7.03 5.40 21.51
C ARG A 92 6.28 5.22 22.82
N SER A 93 6.99 5.26 23.95
CA SER A 93 6.45 4.93 25.27
C SER A 93 5.27 5.81 25.73
N SER A 94 5.04 6.93 25.04
CA SER A 94 4.03 7.93 25.38
C SER A 94 2.99 8.21 24.28
N LEU A 95 3.00 7.47 23.16
CA LEU A 95 2.14 7.79 22.01
C LEU A 95 0.64 7.71 22.32
N ASP A 96 0.22 6.77 23.16
CA ASP A 96 -1.20 6.55 23.45
C ASP A 96 -1.80 7.64 24.36
N THR A 97 -0.98 8.46 25.02
CA THR A 97 -1.40 9.54 25.93
C THR A 97 -1.25 10.94 25.32
N LEU A 98 -0.80 11.05 24.07
CA LEU A 98 -0.64 12.35 23.41
C LEU A 98 -2.00 12.97 23.06
N ALA A 99 -2.10 14.27 23.32
CA ALA A 99 -3.19 15.11 22.82
C ALA A 99 -3.09 15.32 21.30
N LEU A 100 -4.22 15.58 20.64
CA LEU A 100 -4.32 15.72 19.19
C LEU A 100 -3.35 16.76 18.63
N GLU A 101 -3.22 17.92 19.28
CA GLU A 101 -2.36 19.02 18.84
C GLU A 101 -0.89 18.58 18.79
N LYS A 102 -0.47 17.76 19.76
CA LYS A 102 0.90 17.26 19.82
C LYS A 102 1.15 16.22 18.73
N ILE A 103 0.17 15.36 18.45
CA ILE A 103 0.23 14.38 17.36
C ILE A 103 0.35 15.11 16.02
N MET A 104 -0.52 16.10 15.76
CA MET A 104 -0.46 16.90 14.53
C MET A 104 0.87 17.62 14.37
N GLN A 105 1.42 18.18 15.47
CA GLN A 105 2.75 18.77 15.45
C GLN A 105 3.82 17.76 15.01
N LEU A 106 3.83 16.56 15.58
CA LEU A 106 4.78 15.50 15.18
C LEU A 106 4.58 15.09 13.71
N LEU A 107 3.34 14.88 13.28
CA LEU A 107 3.00 14.52 11.89
C LEU A 107 3.50 15.56 10.89
N SER A 108 3.41 16.86 11.21
CA SER A 108 3.93 17.92 10.35
C SER A 108 5.47 17.96 10.24
N GLN A 109 6.17 17.36 11.21
CA GLN A 109 7.64 17.33 11.26
C GLN A 109 8.23 16.04 10.69
N LEU A 110 7.51 14.93 10.78
CA LEU A 110 7.94 13.64 10.27
C LEU A 110 7.91 13.63 8.73
N ARG A 111 9.07 13.35 8.13
CA ARG A 111 9.18 13.10 6.69
C ARG A 111 9.20 11.60 6.46
N VAL A 112 8.27 11.09 5.68
CA VAL A 112 8.27 9.72 5.17
C VAL A 112 8.43 9.78 3.64
N PRO A 113 9.15 8.85 3.01
CA PRO A 113 9.19 8.79 1.55
C PRO A 113 7.82 8.39 1.00
N GLU A 114 7.62 8.66 -0.28
CA GLU A 114 6.41 8.24 -1.00
C GLU A 114 6.37 6.72 -1.15
N ASN A 115 5.18 6.15 -0.96
CA ASN A 115 4.89 4.73 -1.22
C ASN A 115 4.11 4.67 -2.53
N TYR A 116 4.58 3.89 -3.50
CA TYR A 116 3.99 3.82 -4.84
C TYR A 116 3.00 2.64 -4.94
N GLY A 117 1.83 2.90 -5.54
CA GLY A 117 0.95 1.81 -5.99
C GLY A 117 1.56 1.10 -7.20
N PHE A 118 1.48 -0.24 -7.22
CA PHE A 118 2.01 -1.08 -8.30
C PHE A 118 0.99 -2.08 -8.83
N GLU A 119 -0.25 -2.03 -8.35
CA GLU A 119 -1.39 -2.83 -8.81
C GLU A 119 -1.55 -2.80 -10.35
N PRO A 120 -1.37 -1.64 -11.04
CA PRO A 120 -1.46 -1.64 -12.49
C PRO A 120 -0.15 -2.01 -13.19
N SER A 121 0.96 -2.25 -12.50
CA SER A 121 2.29 -2.50 -13.10
C SER A 121 2.37 -3.83 -13.87
N PRO A 122 3.23 -3.96 -14.90
CA PRO A 122 3.43 -5.24 -15.57
C PRO A 122 3.95 -6.27 -14.57
N TRP A 123 3.47 -7.51 -14.64
CA TRP A 123 3.83 -8.50 -13.64
C TRP A 123 5.33 -8.85 -13.67
N GLU A 124 5.99 -8.79 -14.83
CA GLU A 124 7.45 -8.94 -14.93
C GLU A 124 8.22 -7.89 -14.12
N GLU A 125 7.71 -6.65 -14.04
CA GLU A 125 8.30 -5.60 -13.20
C GLU A 125 8.08 -5.91 -11.73
N ILE A 126 6.84 -6.24 -11.34
CA ILE A 126 6.49 -6.56 -9.95
C ILE A 126 7.32 -7.74 -9.43
N LEU A 127 7.45 -8.80 -10.23
CA LEU A 127 8.26 -9.97 -9.89
C LEU A 127 9.76 -9.66 -9.73
N GLY A 128 10.23 -8.57 -10.34
CA GLY A 128 11.62 -8.13 -10.29
C GLY A 128 11.93 -7.10 -9.21
N TYR A 129 10.93 -6.59 -8.47
CA TYR A 129 11.17 -5.72 -7.33
C TYR A 129 12.06 -6.39 -6.29
N GLU A 130 13.00 -5.64 -5.74
CA GLU A 130 13.87 -6.12 -4.66
C GLU A 130 13.05 -6.33 -3.38
N VAL A 131 13.46 -7.30 -2.58
CA VAL A 131 12.95 -7.53 -1.23
C VAL A 131 14.13 -7.71 -0.28
N ASP A 132 14.07 -7.06 0.88
CA ASP A 132 15.06 -7.22 1.96
C ASP A 132 14.81 -8.53 2.72
N PRO A 133 15.74 -9.50 2.72
CA PRO A 133 15.60 -10.75 3.47
C PRO A 133 15.41 -10.56 4.97
N GLN A 134 15.94 -9.48 5.56
CA GLN A 134 15.72 -9.19 6.99
C GLN A 134 14.28 -8.75 7.24
N ASN A 135 13.72 -7.96 6.32
CA ASN A 135 12.31 -7.59 6.36
C ASN A 135 11.44 -8.85 6.21
N VAL A 136 11.71 -9.72 5.24
CA VAL A 136 11.01 -11.01 5.04
C VAL A 136 11.01 -11.86 6.31
N THR A 137 12.17 -11.98 6.96
CA THR A 137 12.30 -12.76 8.20
C THR A 137 11.45 -12.17 9.33
N LYS A 138 11.32 -10.85 9.39
CA LYS A 138 10.55 -10.15 10.41
C LYS A 138 9.04 -10.27 10.19
N VAL A 139 8.57 -10.15 8.94
CA VAL A 139 7.13 -10.09 8.63
C VAL A 139 6.52 -11.44 8.27
N GLY A 140 7.34 -12.40 7.83
CA GLY A 140 6.92 -13.71 7.33
C GLY A 140 6.80 -13.73 5.81
N ALA A 141 7.46 -14.71 5.19
CA ALA A 141 7.53 -14.82 3.73
C ALA A 141 6.17 -15.06 3.07
N ALA A 142 5.34 -15.94 3.64
CA ALA A 142 4.00 -16.22 3.12
C ALA A 142 3.09 -14.99 3.20
N LYS A 143 3.17 -14.23 4.31
CA LYS A 143 2.40 -13.00 4.52
C LYS A 143 2.76 -11.90 3.54
N LEU A 144 4.07 -11.67 3.33
CA LEU A 144 4.51 -10.67 2.36
C LEU A 144 4.18 -11.10 0.93
N SER A 145 4.35 -12.38 0.60
CA SER A 145 3.92 -12.92 -0.69
C SER A 145 2.42 -12.71 -0.91
N ALA A 146 1.60 -12.98 0.11
CA ALA A 146 0.15 -12.80 0.04
C ALA A 146 -0.24 -11.34 -0.20
N ALA A 147 0.37 -10.39 0.52
CA ALA A 147 0.13 -8.97 0.31
C ALA A 147 0.46 -8.53 -1.13
N VAL A 148 1.62 -8.94 -1.65
CA VAL A 148 2.02 -8.64 -3.03
C VAL A 148 1.04 -9.26 -4.03
N ILE A 149 0.66 -10.52 -3.86
CA ILE A 149 -0.27 -11.20 -4.77
C ILE A 149 -1.66 -10.56 -4.70
N TYR A 150 -2.12 -10.15 -3.53
CA TYR A 150 -3.39 -9.45 -3.34
C TYR A 150 -3.43 -8.15 -4.14
N ASP A 151 -2.38 -7.35 -4.08
CA ASP A 151 -2.27 -6.09 -4.85
C ASP A 151 -2.17 -6.38 -6.36
N MET A 152 -1.44 -7.43 -6.75
CA MET A 152 -1.34 -7.85 -8.16
C MET A 152 -2.68 -8.31 -8.75
N THR A 153 -3.59 -8.84 -7.94
CA THR A 153 -4.89 -9.36 -8.39
C THR A 153 -6.03 -8.36 -8.19
N PHE A 154 -5.75 -7.16 -7.70
CA PHE A 154 -6.76 -6.13 -7.40
C PHE A 154 -7.68 -5.84 -8.59
N TRP A 155 -7.12 -5.77 -9.81
CA TRP A 155 -7.86 -5.48 -11.05
C TRP A 155 -8.25 -6.72 -11.86
N GLY A 156 -7.82 -7.91 -11.46
CA GLY A 156 -8.10 -9.15 -12.19
C GLY A 156 -6.97 -10.17 -12.10
N PHE A 157 -7.19 -11.34 -12.70
CA PHE A 157 -6.23 -12.46 -12.70
C PHE A 157 -5.53 -12.64 -14.06
N THR A 158 -5.76 -11.73 -15.00
CA THR A 158 -5.18 -11.72 -16.36
C THR A 158 -4.50 -10.39 -16.67
N GLU A 159 -3.47 -10.41 -17.53
CA GLU A 159 -2.79 -9.17 -17.95
C GLU A 159 -3.72 -8.29 -18.78
N GLU A 160 -4.63 -8.90 -19.54
CA GLU A 160 -5.63 -8.20 -20.32
C GLU A 160 -6.58 -7.36 -19.45
N GLU A 161 -7.02 -7.90 -18.30
CA GLU A 161 -7.83 -7.16 -17.32
C GLU A 161 -7.04 -5.97 -16.74
N VAL A 162 -5.82 -6.20 -16.28
CA VAL A 162 -4.95 -5.15 -15.71
C VAL A 162 -4.66 -4.05 -16.74
N LEU A 163 -4.37 -4.41 -18.00
CA LEU A 163 -4.15 -3.47 -19.09
C LEU A 163 -5.42 -2.67 -19.43
N ALA A 164 -6.58 -3.30 -19.39
CA ALA A 164 -7.86 -2.63 -19.62
C ALA A 164 -8.15 -1.58 -18.53
N GLU A 165 -7.90 -1.91 -17.26
CA GLU A 165 -8.06 -0.95 -16.15
C GLU A 165 -7.03 0.18 -16.21
N ARG A 166 -5.76 -0.13 -16.48
CA ARG A 166 -4.73 0.89 -16.71
C ARG A 166 -5.15 1.88 -17.79
N LYS A 167 -5.65 1.39 -18.92
CA LYS A 167 -6.12 2.25 -20.01
C LYS A 167 -7.29 3.14 -19.57
N LYS A 168 -8.25 2.60 -18.82
CA LYS A 168 -9.38 3.40 -18.28
C LYS A 168 -8.87 4.53 -17.37
N LEU A 169 -7.86 4.27 -16.54
CA LEU A 169 -7.24 5.27 -15.68
C LEU A 169 -6.56 6.37 -16.51
N GLU A 170 -5.77 6.00 -17.52
CA GLU A 170 -5.11 6.93 -18.43
C GLU A 170 -6.12 7.80 -19.21
N ASP A 171 -7.15 7.18 -19.80
CA ASP A 171 -8.20 7.87 -20.53
C ASP A 171 -8.96 8.85 -19.60
N THR A 172 -9.28 8.42 -18.38
CA THR A 172 -9.96 9.25 -17.38
C THR A 172 -9.10 10.43 -16.94
N ALA A 173 -7.80 10.22 -16.70
CA ALA A 173 -6.87 11.28 -16.34
C ALA A 173 -6.74 12.32 -17.46
N ALA A 174 -6.62 11.86 -18.72
CA ALA A 174 -6.59 12.74 -19.89
C ALA A 174 -7.87 13.56 -20.03
N ASP A 175 -9.04 12.95 -19.78
CA ASP A 175 -10.32 13.65 -19.80
C ASP A 175 -10.43 14.70 -18.68
N ILE A 176 -9.96 14.39 -17.47
CA ILE A 176 -9.92 15.35 -16.36
C ILE A 176 -9.04 16.56 -16.73
N GLU A 177 -7.84 16.33 -17.27
CA GLU A 177 -6.96 17.40 -17.71
C GLU A 177 -7.59 18.23 -18.84
N ARG A 178 -8.23 17.59 -19.82
CA ARG A 178 -8.98 18.28 -20.87
C ARG A 178 -10.07 19.17 -20.28
N VAL A 179 -10.87 18.66 -19.35
CA VAL A 179 -11.95 19.42 -18.69
C VAL A 179 -11.37 20.62 -17.92
N ARG A 180 -10.24 20.47 -17.23
CA ARG A 180 -9.58 21.55 -16.49
C ARG A 180 -9.18 22.74 -17.39
N THR A 181 -9.00 22.54 -18.69
CA THR A 181 -8.73 23.63 -19.65
C THR A 181 -9.97 24.41 -20.08
N LEU A 182 -11.18 23.91 -19.82
CA LEU A 182 -12.43 24.56 -20.20
C LEU A 182 -12.75 25.77 -19.29
N PRO A 183 -13.59 26.73 -19.74
CA PRO A 183 -14.10 27.78 -18.87
C PRO A 183 -14.84 27.22 -17.65
N ALA A 184 -14.80 27.92 -16.52
CA ALA A 184 -15.38 27.46 -15.25
C ALA A 184 -16.87 27.02 -15.36
N GLU A 185 -17.67 27.71 -16.18
CA GLU A 185 -19.08 27.35 -16.41
C GLU A 185 -19.25 26.03 -17.17
N GLU A 186 -18.29 25.67 -18.03
CA GLU A 186 -18.28 24.39 -18.73
C GLU A 186 -17.74 23.27 -17.85
N GLN A 187 -16.77 23.56 -16.96
CA GLN A 187 -16.25 22.57 -16.00
C GLN A 187 -17.33 22.02 -15.07
N LYS A 188 -18.28 22.87 -14.64
CA LYS A 188 -19.42 22.47 -13.79
C LYS A 188 -20.32 21.40 -14.40
N LYS A 189 -20.25 21.17 -15.72
CA LYS A 189 -21.00 20.09 -16.39
C LYS A 189 -20.38 18.71 -16.15
N TYR A 190 -19.11 18.67 -15.77
CA TYR A 190 -18.33 17.44 -15.59
C TYR A 190 -17.99 17.18 -14.13
N PHE A 191 -17.70 18.24 -13.36
CA PHE A 191 -17.37 18.13 -11.95
C PHE A 191 -18.56 18.51 -11.09
N LYS A 192 -18.89 17.63 -10.13
CA LYS A 192 -19.83 17.90 -9.05
C LYS A 192 -19.04 18.21 -7.77
N THR A 193 -19.57 19.12 -6.97
CA THR A 193 -19.06 19.43 -5.64
C THR A 193 -19.50 18.38 -4.63
N ALA A 194 -18.79 18.32 -3.49
CA ALA A 194 -19.19 17.47 -2.36
C ALA A 194 -20.63 17.74 -1.90
N ASN A 195 -21.05 19.01 -1.86
CA ASN A 195 -22.41 19.40 -1.47
C ASN A 195 -23.49 18.87 -2.44
N GLU A 196 -23.16 18.65 -3.70
CA GLU A 196 -24.08 18.08 -4.69
C GLU A 196 -24.12 16.55 -4.59
N ILE A 197 -22.98 15.90 -4.32
CA ILE A 197 -22.86 14.44 -4.30
C ILE A 197 -23.26 13.81 -2.96
N PHE A 198 -22.96 14.45 -1.83
CA PHE A 198 -23.15 13.83 -0.51
C PHE A 198 -24.62 13.47 -0.24
N PRO A 199 -25.62 14.33 -0.57
CA PRO A 199 -27.02 13.94 -0.45
C PRO A 199 -27.41 12.82 -1.42
N GLU A 200 -26.89 12.83 -2.67
CA GLU A 200 -27.16 11.78 -3.66
C GLU A 200 -26.68 10.40 -3.19
N LEU A 201 -25.50 10.36 -2.55
CA LEU A 201 -24.88 9.14 -2.02
C LEU A 201 -25.29 8.82 -0.58
N LYS A 202 -26.13 9.65 0.05
CA LYS A 202 -26.51 9.53 1.47
C LYS A 202 -25.29 9.49 2.41
N LEU A 203 -24.28 10.30 2.10
CA LEU A 203 -23.04 10.46 2.88
C LEU A 203 -23.13 11.64 3.85
N GLU A 204 -24.32 11.90 4.38
CA GLU A 204 -24.53 12.96 5.35
C GLU A 204 -23.88 12.58 6.69
N ASP A 205 -23.07 13.47 7.24
CA ASP A 205 -22.36 13.24 8.51
C ASP A 205 -23.28 13.55 9.69
N ASP A 206 -23.85 12.50 10.28
CA ASP A 206 -24.77 12.57 11.43
C ASP A 206 -24.05 12.51 12.79
N ARG A 207 -22.71 12.44 12.79
CA ARG A 207 -21.91 12.38 14.02
C ARG A 207 -21.98 13.70 14.78
N THR A 208 -22.01 13.60 16.11
CA THR A 208 -21.83 14.75 17.01
C THR A 208 -20.40 15.28 16.94
N GLU A 209 -20.18 16.55 17.32
CA GLU A 209 -18.82 17.12 17.37
C GLU A 209 -17.88 16.34 18.31
N ALA A 210 -18.41 15.76 19.39
CA ALA A 210 -17.62 14.91 20.29
C ALA A 210 -17.17 13.61 19.60
N GLN A 211 -18.03 12.98 18.79
CA GLN A 211 -17.65 11.79 18.01
C GLN A 211 -16.59 12.15 16.95
N LYS A 212 -16.79 13.25 16.23
CA LYS A 212 -15.79 13.71 15.24
C LYS A 212 -14.44 13.99 15.88
N GLU A 213 -14.42 14.63 17.05
CA GLU A 213 -13.16 14.91 17.76
C GLU A 213 -12.46 13.63 18.22
N GLN A 214 -13.22 12.68 18.75
CA GLN A 214 -12.68 11.38 19.15
C GLN A 214 -12.11 10.61 17.96
N GLU A 215 -12.83 10.57 16.83
CA GLU A 215 -12.35 9.91 15.60
C GLU A 215 -11.12 10.60 15.02
N ARG A 216 -11.09 11.95 14.97
CA ARG A 216 -9.88 12.69 14.56
C ARG A 216 -8.67 12.31 15.42
N LEU A 217 -8.85 12.18 16.74
CA LEU A 217 -7.79 11.77 17.65
C LEU A 217 -7.29 10.37 17.36
N GLU A 218 -8.20 9.40 17.21
CA GLU A 218 -7.80 8.01 16.93
C GLU A 218 -7.16 7.86 15.55
N SER A 219 -7.72 8.46 14.50
CA SER A 219 -7.10 8.46 13.17
C SER A 219 -5.73 9.14 13.19
N ALA A 220 -5.56 10.26 13.91
CA ALA A 220 -4.26 10.91 14.01
C ALA A 220 -3.21 10.02 14.72
N LYS A 221 -3.61 9.27 15.76
CA LYS A 221 -2.74 8.28 16.42
C LYS A 221 -2.34 7.16 15.47
N GLU A 222 -3.28 6.63 14.69
CA GLU A 222 -3.00 5.57 13.71
C GLU A 222 -2.04 6.05 12.62
N ILE A 223 -2.28 7.23 12.04
CA ILE A 223 -1.38 7.84 11.04
C ILE A 223 0.03 8.00 11.63
N LEU A 224 0.15 8.47 12.88
CA LEU A 224 1.45 8.61 13.54
C LEU A 224 2.13 7.25 13.75
N LYS A 225 1.40 6.24 14.23
CA LYS A 225 1.91 4.87 14.39
C LYS A 225 2.41 4.31 13.05
N ASN A 226 1.64 4.47 11.98
CA ASN A 226 1.96 4.01 10.63
C ASN A 226 3.22 4.67 10.07
N ARG A 227 3.34 6.01 10.21
CA ARG A 227 4.56 6.74 9.81
C ARG A 227 5.78 6.25 10.59
N LEU A 228 5.66 6.03 11.89
CA LEU A 228 6.78 5.53 12.71
C LEU A 228 7.19 4.11 12.34
N ARG A 229 6.23 3.22 12.07
CA ARG A 229 6.53 1.86 11.59
C ARG A 229 7.25 1.89 10.24
N THR A 230 6.82 2.77 9.33
CA THR A 230 7.49 2.99 8.04
C THR A 230 8.95 3.43 8.25
N LEU A 231 9.18 4.46 9.06
CA LEU A 231 10.52 4.98 9.33
C LEU A 231 11.45 3.94 9.97
N GLU A 232 10.92 3.10 10.86
CA GLU A 232 11.71 2.04 11.47
C GLU A 232 12.10 0.94 10.49
N THR A 233 11.15 0.50 9.66
CA THR A 233 11.43 -0.49 8.62
C THR A 233 12.46 0.05 7.63
N LEU A 234 12.31 1.30 7.21
CA LEU A 234 13.29 1.98 6.35
C LEU A 234 14.67 2.12 7.01
N LYS A 235 14.72 2.44 8.31
CA LYS A 235 15.98 2.50 9.08
C LYS A 235 16.64 1.13 9.20
N ALA A 236 15.86 0.05 9.33
CA ALA A 236 16.38 -1.31 9.31
C ALA A 236 16.95 -1.67 7.93
N TYR A 237 16.19 -1.37 6.86
CA TYR A 237 16.63 -1.55 5.47
C TYR A 237 17.92 -0.76 5.15
N SER A 238 18.01 0.50 5.57
CA SER A 238 19.22 1.31 5.38
C SER A 238 20.48 0.65 5.96
N LYS A 239 20.37 0.00 7.12
CA LYS A 239 21.48 -0.72 7.74
C LYS A 239 21.87 -1.99 6.99
N SER A 240 20.89 -2.75 6.48
CA SER A 240 21.15 -3.95 5.67
C SER A 240 21.77 -3.57 4.31
N TYR A 241 21.25 -2.52 3.68
CA TYR A 241 21.71 -1.98 2.39
C TYR A 241 23.12 -1.38 2.45
N ILE A 242 23.47 -0.60 3.48
CA ILE A 242 24.84 -0.07 3.63
C ILE A 242 25.84 -1.18 3.97
N GLY A 243 25.40 -2.23 4.66
CA GLY A 243 26.21 -3.38 5.01
C GLY A 243 26.58 -4.27 3.82
N SER A 244 25.80 -4.27 2.74
CA SER A 244 26.07 -5.06 1.52
C SER A 244 26.98 -4.36 0.51
N ILE A 245 27.30 -3.08 0.72
CA ILE A 245 28.17 -2.25 -0.16
C ILE A 245 29.63 -2.18 0.36
N ARG A 246 29.91 -2.71 1.56
CA ARG A 246 31.27 -2.80 2.15
C ARG A 246 31.83 -4.21 2.07
#